data_AF-A0A1G8HDY2-F1
#
_entry.id   AF-A0A1G8HDY2-F1
#
_cell.length_a   1.000
_cell.length_b   1.000
_cell.length_c   1.000
_cell.angle_alpha   90.00
_cell.angle_beta   90.00
_cell.angle_gamma   90.00
#
_symmetry.space_group_name_H-M   'P 1'
#
loop_
_entity.id
_entity.type
_entity.pdbx_description
1 polymer ?
#
loop_
_entity_poly.entity_id
_entity_poly.type
_entity_poly.pdbx_seq_one_letter_code
_entity_poly.pdbx_strand_id
1 'polypeptide(L)'
;MDESGENIPPTRKTDTPRKPLSAVAISKAKPKDKPYKLADEKGLFLLIHPNGGKYWRLKYRHDGKEKMLALGVYPDVSLADARERRDGARKLLANGIDPGIARKQGILSAREASINSFEAIAREWMVKHLADRAPSHKQTVIDRLEKNVFPWIGIGQYVILLHRTCCR
;
A
#
# COMPACT_ATOMS: atom_id res chain seq x y z
N MET A 1 -49.06 29.68 -28.94
CA MET A 1 -48.86 30.25 -27.59
C MET A 1 -47.92 29.26 -26.93
N ASP A 2 -46.63 29.46 -27.16
CA ASP A 2 -45.65 28.40 -26.99
C ASP A 2 -44.74 28.83 -25.84
N GLU A 3 -45.13 28.48 -24.62
CA GLU A 3 -44.29 28.63 -23.43
C GLU A 3 -43.32 27.45 -23.35
N SER A 4 -42.19 27.54 -24.05
CA SER A 4 -41.04 26.69 -23.80
C SER A 4 -40.32 27.18 -22.54
N GLY A 5 -40.69 26.62 -21.40
CA GLY A 5 -39.99 26.79 -20.13
C GLY A 5 -38.59 26.19 -20.18
N GLU A 6 -37.58 27.04 -20.24
CA GLU A 6 -36.15 26.70 -20.15
C GLU A 6 -35.85 26.08 -18.77
N ASN A 7 -35.61 24.76 -18.75
CA ASN A 7 -35.27 24.02 -17.53
C ASN A 7 -33.78 24.23 -17.19
N ILE A 8 -33.50 25.27 -16.40
CA ILE A 8 -32.13 25.58 -15.94
C ILE A 8 -31.66 24.49 -14.95
N PRO A 9 -30.55 23.78 -15.23
CA PRO A 9 -30.03 22.77 -14.32
C PRO A 9 -29.54 23.40 -13.01
N PRO A 10 -29.76 22.76 -11.84
CA PRO A 10 -29.36 23.33 -10.56
C PRO A 10 -27.83 23.47 -10.51
N THR A 11 -27.36 24.71 -10.38
CA THR A 11 -25.93 25.03 -10.25
C THR A 11 -25.38 24.40 -8.96
N ARG A 12 -24.27 23.65 -9.05
CA ARG A 12 -23.60 23.10 -7.86
C ARG A 12 -23.04 24.24 -7.02
N LYS A 13 -23.59 24.45 -5.82
CA LYS A 13 -23.03 25.35 -4.79
C LYS A 13 -21.65 24.89 -4.32
N THR A 14 -20.56 25.19 -5.02
CA THR A 14 -19.22 25.22 -4.41
C THR A 14 -18.29 26.12 -5.21
N ASP A 15 -18.18 27.39 -4.84
CA ASP A 15 -17.04 28.22 -5.27
C ASP A 15 -16.49 29.06 -4.10
N THR A 16 -16.26 28.38 -2.97
CA THR A 16 -15.35 28.89 -1.95
C THR A 16 -13.97 28.30 -2.25
N PRO A 17 -12.92 29.13 -2.47
CA PRO A 17 -11.57 28.61 -2.67
C PRO A 17 -11.16 27.78 -1.45
N ARG A 18 -10.99 26.48 -1.65
CA ARG A 18 -10.63 25.56 -0.58
C ARG A 18 -9.17 25.78 -0.22
N LYS A 19 -8.93 26.31 0.98
CA LYS A 19 -7.58 26.47 1.53
C LYS A 19 -6.90 25.10 1.66
N PRO A 20 -5.65 24.92 1.19
CA PRO A 20 -4.91 23.68 1.37
C PRO A 20 -4.73 23.36 2.85
N LEU A 21 -4.69 22.06 3.16
CA LEU A 21 -4.50 21.58 4.52
C LEU A 21 -3.10 21.96 5.01
N SER A 22 -3.01 22.37 6.28
CA SER A 22 -1.73 22.59 6.97
C SER A 22 -1.52 21.54 8.05
N ALA A 23 -0.26 21.25 8.38
CA ALA A 23 0.10 20.33 9.45
C ALA A 23 -0.55 20.74 10.81
N VAL A 24 -0.62 22.04 11.06
CA VAL A 24 -1.25 22.61 12.26
C VAL A 24 -2.77 22.37 12.28
N ALA A 25 -3.44 22.42 11.13
CA ALA A 25 -4.86 22.12 11.05
C ALA A 25 -5.14 20.64 11.36
N ILE A 26 -4.26 19.73 10.92
CA ILE A 26 -4.36 18.28 11.17
C ILE A 26 -4.19 17.98 12.65
N SER A 27 -3.18 18.56 13.29
CA SER A 27 -2.90 18.31 14.71
C SER A 27 -4.04 18.81 15.59
N LYS A 28 -4.58 20.00 15.29
CA LYS A 28 -5.72 20.59 16.01
C LYS A 28 -7.05 19.88 15.76
N ALA A 29 -7.15 19.04 14.73
CA ALA A 29 -8.38 18.36 14.40
C ALA A 29 -8.72 17.28 15.45
N LYS A 30 -9.82 17.50 16.17
CA LYS A 30 -10.34 16.61 17.20
C LYS A 30 -11.38 15.63 16.63
N PRO A 31 -11.47 14.41 17.16
CA PRO A 31 -12.58 13.52 16.82
C PRO A 31 -13.92 14.16 17.20
N LYS A 32 -14.96 13.81 16.44
CA LYS A 32 -16.36 14.20 16.66
C LYS A 32 -17.22 12.93 16.68
N ASP A 33 -18.47 13.03 17.10
CA ASP A 33 -19.41 11.89 17.17
C ASP A 33 -19.63 11.19 15.82
N LYS A 34 -19.45 11.94 14.71
CA LYS A 34 -19.57 11.40 13.35
C LYS A 34 -18.27 11.58 12.57
N PRO A 35 -17.89 10.60 11.72
CA PRO A 35 -16.73 10.74 10.85
C PRO A 35 -16.87 11.97 9.95
N TYR A 36 -15.83 12.78 9.89
CA TYR A 36 -15.81 13.98 9.03
C TYR A 36 -14.52 14.06 8.21
N LYS A 37 -14.60 14.80 7.11
CA LYS A 37 -13.54 14.91 6.12
C LYS A 37 -12.92 16.30 6.19
N LEU A 38 -11.60 16.36 6.23
CA LEU A 38 -10.84 17.58 6.01
C LEU A 38 -10.20 17.48 4.62
N ALA A 39 -10.72 18.26 3.68
CA ALA A 39 -10.27 18.25 2.30
C ALA A 39 -8.94 19.01 2.16
N ASP A 40 -7.96 18.39 1.52
CA ASP A 40 -6.76 19.06 1.01
C ASP A 40 -7.02 19.38 -0.47
N GLU A 41 -6.10 18.98 -1.36
CA GLU A 41 -6.17 19.26 -2.78
C GLU A 41 -6.27 17.98 -3.62
N LYS A 42 -6.70 18.14 -4.88
CA LYS A 42 -6.60 17.07 -5.90
C LYS A 42 -7.29 15.75 -5.49
N GLY A 43 -8.35 15.84 -4.68
CA GLY A 43 -9.11 14.68 -4.19
C GLY A 43 -8.55 14.02 -2.93
N LEU A 44 -7.44 14.52 -2.38
CA LEU A 44 -6.89 14.08 -1.09
C LEU A 44 -7.71 14.69 0.05
N PHE A 45 -8.03 13.86 1.05
CA PHE A 45 -8.65 14.31 2.28
C PHE A 45 -8.24 13.44 3.46
N LEU A 46 -8.28 14.03 4.65
CA LEU A 46 -8.13 13.32 5.91
C LEU A 46 -9.51 12.96 6.44
N LEU A 47 -9.77 11.68 6.66
CA LEU A 47 -10.98 11.17 7.30
C LEU A 47 -10.69 10.99 8.79
N ILE A 48 -11.42 11.72 9.64
CA ILE A 48 -11.27 11.64 11.09
C ILE A 48 -12.44 10.84 11.63
N HIS A 49 -12.16 9.71 12.26
CA HIS A 49 -13.16 8.89 12.91
C HIS A 49 -13.42 9.31 14.37
N PRO A 50 -14.58 8.95 14.94
CA PRO A 50 -14.89 9.19 16.35
C PRO A 50 -13.91 8.51 17.30
N ASN A 51 -13.31 7.39 16.88
CA ASN A 51 -12.28 6.67 17.62
C ASN A 51 -10.92 7.40 17.69
N GLY A 52 -10.81 8.61 17.12
CA GLY A 52 -9.56 9.38 17.06
C GLY A 52 -8.64 9.02 15.89
N GLY A 53 -8.95 7.97 15.14
CA GLY A 53 -8.20 7.54 13.96
C GLY A 53 -8.28 8.58 12.83
N LYS A 54 -7.11 8.91 12.26
CA LYS A 54 -6.95 9.89 11.19
C LYS A 54 -6.43 9.18 9.95
N TYR A 55 -7.25 9.05 8.92
CA TYR A 55 -6.97 8.24 7.74
C TYR A 55 -6.81 9.09 6.48
N TRP A 56 -5.69 8.95 5.79
CA TRP A 56 -5.49 9.56 4.49
C TRP A 56 -6.24 8.79 3.42
N ARG A 57 -7.13 9.49 2.72
CA ARG A 57 -7.96 8.93 1.64
C ARG A 57 -7.85 9.79 0.39
N LEU A 58 -7.81 9.15 -0.77
CA LEU A 58 -7.86 9.81 -2.07
C LEU A 58 -9.13 9.38 -2.79
N LYS A 59 -9.98 10.34 -3.14
CA LYS A 59 -11.13 10.12 -4.01
C LYS A 59 -10.68 10.31 -5.46
N TYR A 60 -10.91 9.28 -6.28
CA TYR A 60 -10.55 9.27 -7.69
C TYR A 60 -11.66 8.64 -8.53
N ARG A 61 -11.56 8.81 -9.85
CA ARG A 61 -12.40 8.12 -10.81
C ARG A 61 -11.54 7.29 -11.74
N HIS A 62 -11.98 6.08 -12.01
CA HIS A 62 -11.37 5.19 -12.97
C HIS A 62 -12.49 4.40 -13.62
N ASP A 63 -12.51 4.34 -14.96
CA ASP A 63 -13.53 3.64 -15.74
C ASP A 63 -14.97 4.08 -15.39
N GLY A 64 -15.19 5.40 -15.34
CA GLY A 64 -16.50 6.00 -14.99
C GLY A 64 -16.96 5.81 -13.54
N LYS A 65 -16.29 4.97 -12.75
CA LYS A 65 -16.64 4.65 -11.36
C LYS A 65 -15.84 5.48 -10.38
N GLU A 66 -16.51 6.02 -9.37
CA GLU A 66 -15.87 6.69 -8.25
C GLU A 66 -15.31 5.67 -7.27
N LYS A 67 -14.03 5.80 -6.93
CA LYS A 67 -13.31 4.91 -6.02
C LYS A 67 -12.58 5.72 -4.95
N MET A 68 -12.30 5.06 -3.82
CA MET A 68 -11.54 5.64 -2.71
C MET A 68 -10.31 4.79 -2.42
N LEU A 69 -9.13 5.40 -2.49
CA LEU A 69 -7.85 4.77 -2.17
C LEU A 69 -7.44 5.14 -0.74
N ALA A 70 -7.03 4.15 0.05
CA ALA A 70 -6.37 4.39 1.33
C ALA A 70 -4.90 4.68 1.09
N LEU A 71 -4.42 5.84 1.56
CA LEU A 71 -3.01 6.24 1.42
C LEU A 71 -2.20 6.02 2.70
N GLY A 72 -2.85 5.92 3.86
CA GLY A 72 -2.18 5.69 5.14
C GLY A 72 -2.99 6.16 6.34
N VAL A 73 -2.37 6.08 7.51
CA VAL A 73 -2.89 6.57 8.80
C VAL A 73 -1.92 7.62 9.34
N TYR A 74 -2.43 8.69 9.92
CA TYR A 74 -1.64 9.67 10.65
C TYR A 74 -1.51 9.20 12.11
N PRO A 75 -0.33 9.30 12.76
CA PRO A 75 0.85 10.07 12.36
C PRO A 75 1.87 9.32 11.47
N ASP A 76 1.72 8.01 11.26
CA ASP A 76 2.69 7.18 10.52
C ASP A 76 2.97 7.70 9.10
N VAL A 77 1.98 8.35 8.48
CA VAL A 77 2.09 9.02 7.19
C VAL A 77 1.86 10.51 7.39
N SER A 78 2.91 11.30 7.11
CA SER A 78 2.84 12.76 7.20
C SER A 78 2.00 13.36 6.06
N LEU A 79 1.69 14.65 6.15
CA LEU A 79 1.01 15.36 5.07
C LEU A 79 1.85 15.37 3.77
N ALA A 80 3.18 15.48 3.89
CA ALA A 80 4.09 15.45 2.75
C ALA A 80 4.04 14.08 2.05
N ASP A 81 4.19 13.01 2.82
CA ASP A 81 4.13 11.63 2.30
C ASP A 81 2.76 11.33 1.69
N ALA A 82 1.67 11.83 2.29
CA ALA A 82 0.32 11.69 1.74
C ALA A 82 0.18 12.38 0.38
N ARG A 83 0.82 13.55 0.19
CA ARG A 83 0.85 14.27 -1.10
C ARG A 83 1.72 13.55 -2.14
N GLU A 84 2.86 13.00 -1.73
CA GLU A 84 3.69 12.19 -2.62
C GLU A 84 2.96 10.93 -3.09
N ARG A 85 2.35 10.18 -2.17
CA ARG A 85 1.55 8.98 -2.51
C ARG A 85 0.36 9.32 -3.40
N ARG A 86 -0.27 10.48 -3.20
CA ARG A 86 -1.32 11.00 -4.09
C ARG A 86 -0.78 11.21 -5.51
N ASP A 87 0.38 11.86 -5.64
CA ASP A 87 0.96 12.15 -6.95
C ASP A 87 1.41 10.86 -7.66
N GLY A 88 1.94 9.88 -6.92
CA GLY A 88 2.17 8.53 -7.43
C GLY A 88 0.89 7.84 -7.92
N ALA A 89 -0.19 7.88 -7.15
CA ALA A 89 -1.48 7.31 -7.55
C ALA A 89 -2.06 8.01 -8.79
N ARG A 90 -1.86 9.33 -8.93
CA ARG A 90 -2.29 10.08 -10.12
C ARG A 90 -1.49 9.73 -11.36
N LYS A 91 -0.18 9.47 -11.24
CA LYS A 91 0.64 8.97 -12.35
C LYS A 91 0.14 7.61 -12.84
N LEU A 92 -0.22 6.70 -11.93
CA LEU A 92 -0.82 5.41 -12.28
C LEU A 92 -2.15 5.59 -13.02
N LEU A 93 -3.01 6.49 -12.54
CA LEU A 93 -4.28 6.81 -13.21
C LEU A 93 -4.09 7.42 -14.60
N ALA A 94 -3.08 8.25 -14.80
CA ALA A 94 -2.74 8.81 -16.11
C ALA A 94 -2.29 7.72 -17.10
N ASN A 95 -1.67 6.66 -16.59
CA ASN A 95 -1.30 5.47 -17.37
C ASN A 95 -2.46 4.46 -17.52
N GLY A 96 -3.68 4.80 -17.08
CA GLY A 96 -4.84 3.90 -17.14
C GLY A 96 -4.79 2.75 -16.14
N ILE A 97 -3.89 2.77 -15.17
CA ILE A 97 -3.76 1.73 -14.14
C ILE A 97 -4.56 2.12 -12.90
N ASP A 98 -5.40 1.23 -12.39
CA ASP A 98 -6.10 1.43 -11.12
C ASP A 98 -5.10 1.30 -9.94
N PRO A 99 -4.81 2.38 -9.20
CA PRO A 99 -3.84 2.35 -8.10
C PRO A 99 -4.28 1.43 -6.94
N GLY A 100 -5.58 1.19 -6.78
CA GLY A 100 -6.09 0.25 -5.78
C GLY A 100 -5.74 -1.19 -6.12
N ILE A 101 -5.81 -1.55 -7.41
CA ILE A 101 -5.43 -2.87 -7.91
C ILE A 101 -3.92 -3.03 -7.87
N ALA A 102 -3.16 -2.03 -8.34
CA ALA A 102 -1.69 -2.08 -8.32
C ALA A 102 -1.14 -2.30 -6.91
N ARG A 103 -1.69 -1.62 -5.89
CA ARG A 103 -1.30 -1.85 -4.50
C ARG A 103 -1.63 -3.27 -4.03
N LYS A 104 -2.81 -3.77 -4.35
CA LYS A 104 -3.23 -5.13 -3.96
C LYS A 104 -2.35 -6.18 -4.64
N GLN A 105 -2.06 -6.01 -5.92
CA GLN A 105 -1.16 -6.88 -6.69
C GLN A 105 0.25 -6.89 -6.11
N GLY A 106 0.81 -5.73 -5.75
CA GLY A 106 2.13 -5.68 -5.10
C GLY A 106 2.18 -6.40 -3.75
N ILE A 107 1.11 -6.33 -2.94
CA ILE A 107 1.03 -7.08 -1.68
C ILE A 107 0.91 -8.59 -1.95
N LEU A 108 0.07 -8.97 -2.91
CA LEU A 108 -0.12 -10.38 -3.27
C LEU A 108 1.16 -10.97 -3.87
N SER A 109 1.84 -10.28 -4.77
CA SER A 109 3.08 -10.75 -5.38
C SER A 109 4.21 -10.86 -4.35
N ALA A 110 4.32 -9.92 -3.41
CA ALA A 110 5.28 -10.03 -2.30
C ALA A 110 4.98 -11.25 -1.42
N ARG A 111 3.70 -11.51 -1.13
CA ARG A 111 3.26 -12.68 -0.38
C ARG A 111 3.54 -13.98 -1.15
N GLU A 112 3.22 -14.02 -2.44
CA GLU A 112 3.50 -15.15 -3.32
C GLU A 112 4.99 -15.42 -3.47
N ALA A 113 5.82 -14.38 -3.60
CA ALA A 113 7.27 -14.51 -3.63
C ALA A 113 7.83 -15.08 -2.32
N SER A 114 7.21 -14.77 -1.18
CA SER A 114 7.58 -15.34 0.12
C SER A 114 7.12 -16.79 0.28
N ILE A 115 5.88 -17.12 -0.11
CA ILE A 115 5.31 -18.47 -0.02
C ILE A 115 5.97 -19.44 -1.02
N ASN A 116 6.18 -19.00 -2.25
CA ASN A 116 6.81 -19.79 -3.32
C ASN A 116 8.33 -19.58 -3.36
N SER A 117 8.91 -19.09 -2.27
CA SER A 117 10.35 -18.95 -2.16
C SER A 117 11.01 -20.34 -2.16
N PHE A 118 12.21 -20.46 -2.74
CA PHE A 118 12.93 -21.74 -2.76
C PHE A 118 13.15 -22.27 -1.35
N GLU A 119 13.40 -21.38 -0.39
CA GLU A 119 13.54 -21.76 1.01
C GLU A 119 12.25 -22.41 1.57
N ALA A 120 11.08 -21.80 1.32
CA ALA A 120 9.81 -22.37 1.77
C ALA A 120 9.54 -23.75 1.15
N ILE A 121 9.78 -23.90 -0.15
CA ILE A 121 9.63 -25.17 -0.87
C ILE A 121 10.63 -26.22 -0.36
N ALA A 122 11.88 -25.83 -0.13
CA ALA A 122 12.92 -26.74 0.37
C ALA A 122 12.57 -27.27 1.77
N ARG A 123 12.08 -26.40 2.67
CA ARG A 123 11.64 -26.83 4.01
C ARG A 123 10.43 -27.77 3.95
N GLU A 124 9.46 -27.50 3.08
CA GLU A 124 8.31 -28.41 2.87
C GLU A 124 8.76 -29.76 2.29
N TRP A 125 9.65 -29.74 1.30
CA TRP A 125 10.22 -30.94 0.70
C TRP A 125 10.93 -31.80 1.74
N MET A 126 11.73 -31.20 2.63
CA MET A 126 12.43 -31.90 3.70
C MET A 126 11.46 -32.61 4.64
N VAL A 127 10.35 -31.97 5.03
CA VAL A 127 9.34 -32.59 5.89
C VAL A 127 8.74 -33.83 5.22
N LYS A 128 8.44 -33.77 3.92
CA LYS A 128 7.79 -34.87 3.20
C LYS A 128 8.75 -36.00 2.80
N HIS A 129 9.96 -35.67 2.36
CA HIS A 129 10.87 -36.63 1.72
C HIS A 129 12.01 -37.10 2.62
N LEU A 130 12.29 -36.38 3.72
CA LEU A 130 13.27 -36.80 4.70
C LEU A 130 12.62 -37.33 5.99
N ALA A 131 11.29 -37.46 6.07
CA ALA A 131 10.57 -37.90 7.27
C ALA A 131 11.20 -39.14 7.94
N ASP A 132 11.52 -40.17 7.15
CA ASP A 132 12.07 -41.46 7.62
C ASP A 132 13.59 -41.47 7.77
N ARG A 133 14.26 -40.35 7.47
CA ARG A 133 15.73 -40.24 7.56
C ARG A 133 16.17 -39.89 8.98
N ALA A 134 17.37 -40.33 9.32
CA ALA A 134 18.00 -40.06 10.61
C ALA A 134 18.05 -38.54 10.92
N PRO A 135 17.82 -38.13 12.19
CA PRO A 135 17.85 -36.71 12.58
C PRO A 135 19.14 -35.99 12.19
N SER A 136 20.29 -36.65 12.30
CA SER A 136 21.59 -36.10 11.91
C SER A 136 21.70 -35.79 10.42
N HIS A 137 21.08 -36.61 9.57
CA HIS A 137 21.03 -36.39 8.13
C HIS A 137 20.13 -35.20 7.79
N LYS A 138 18.95 -35.09 8.42
CA LYS A 138 18.07 -33.91 8.29
C LYS A 138 18.81 -32.63 8.67
N GLN A 139 19.53 -32.64 9.79
CA GLN A 139 20.30 -31.48 10.26
C GLN A 139 21.42 -31.10 9.28
N THR A 140 22.16 -32.08 8.77
CA THR A 140 23.22 -31.82 7.78
C THR A 140 22.67 -31.21 6.49
N VAL A 141 21.51 -31.67 6.04
CA VAL A 141 20.86 -31.16 4.83
C VAL A 141 20.39 -29.72 5.03
N ILE A 142 19.74 -29.40 6.15
CA ILE A 142 19.30 -28.01 6.40
C ILE A 142 20.49 -27.06 6.58
N ASP A 143 21.53 -27.46 7.31
CA ASP A 143 22.73 -26.64 7.52
C ASP A 143 23.41 -26.28 6.20
N ARG A 144 23.43 -27.21 5.24
CA ARG A 144 24.01 -26.99 3.91
C ARG A 144 23.14 -26.06 3.08
N LEU A 145 21.82 -26.20 3.14
CA LEU A 145 20.89 -25.33 2.45
C LEU A 145 20.97 -23.89 3.00
N GLU A 146 20.99 -23.73 4.32
CA GLU A 146 21.10 -22.42 4.99
C GLU A 146 22.43 -21.72 4.72
N LYS A 147 23.55 -22.46 4.68
CA LYS A 147 24.88 -21.87 4.46
C LYS A 147 25.18 -21.59 2.98
N ASN A 148 24.71 -22.44 2.07
CA ASN A 148 25.20 -22.42 0.68
C ASN A 148 24.14 -22.12 -0.37
N VAL A 149 22.85 -22.21 -0.05
CA VAL A 149 21.78 -22.15 -1.06
C VAL A 149 20.81 -21.00 -0.77
N PHE A 150 20.27 -20.94 0.45
CA PHE A 150 19.32 -19.89 0.82
C PHE A 150 19.87 -18.46 0.70
N PRO A 151 21.16 -18.17 0.98
CA PRO A 151 21.70 -16.82 0.79
C PRO A 151 21.68 -16.35 -0.67
N TRP A 152 21.67 -17.28 -1.62
CA TRP A 152 21.78 -16.95 -3.04
C TRP A 152 20.43 -17.01 -3.76
N ILE A 153 19.56 -17.97 -3.41
CA ILE A 153 18.31 -18.23 -4.10
C ILE A 153 17.10 -18.41 -3.16
N GLY A 154 17.30 -18.31 -1.85
CA GLY A 154 16.28 -18.62 -0.82
C GLY A 154 15.11 -17.65 -0.84
N ILE A 155 15.37 -16.35 -0.96
CA ILE A 155 14.38 -15.31 -1.19
C ILE A 155 15.02 -14.39 -2.23
N GLY A 156 14.42 -14.28 -3.42
CA GLY A 156 14.92 -13.43 -4.50
C GLY A 156 14.87 -11.94 -4.14
N GLN A 157 15.73 -11.50 -3.24
CA GLN A 157 16.08 -10.11 -2.99
C GLN A 157 17.60 -10.06 -2.80
N TYR A 158 18.28 -9.79 -3.91
CA TYR A 158 19.72 -9.53 -3.92
C TYR A 158 19.95 -8.21 -3.18
N VAL A 159 20.18 -8.28 -1.87
CA VAL A 159 20.74 -7.20 -1.07
C VAL A 159 22.07 -7.69 -0.52
N ILE A 160 23.10 -7.45 -1.32
CA ILE A 160 24.48 -7.11 -0.99
C ILE A 160 24.97 -7.68 0.36
N LEU A 161 25.74 -8.76 0.29
CA LEU A 161 26.84 -9.00 1.23
C LEU A 161 28.14 -9.11 0.43
N LEU A 162 28.60 -7.96 -0.04
CA LEU A 162 30.01 -7.73 -0.30
C LEU A 162 30.75 -7.77 1.04
N HIS A 163 31.85 -8.53 1.07
CA HIS A 163 32.86 -8.64 2.12
C HIS A 163 32.51 -9.46 3.39
N ARG A 164 32.72 -10.78 3.28
CA ARG A 164 33.53 -11.46 4.30
C ARG A 164 34.77 -12.05 3.65
N THR A 165 35.84 -11.29 3.84
CA THR A 165 37.26 -11.59 3.65
C THR A 165 37.62 -13.07 3.63
N CYS A 166 38.26 -13.45 2.53
CA CYS A 166 39.30 -14.46 2.46
C CYS A 166 40.28 -14.31 3.66
N CYS A 167 40.43 -15.37 4.47
CA CYS A 167 41.63 -15.76 5.23
C CYS A 167 41.27 -16.88 6.21
N ARG A 168 41.64 -18.14 5.89
CA ARG A 168 42.67 -18.90 6.62
C ARG A 168 43.02 -20.17 5.85
#